data_AF-A0A845C4W9-F1
#
_entry.id   AF-A0A845C4W9-F1
#
_cell.length_a   1.000
_cell.length_b   1.000
_cell.length_c   1.000
_cell.angle_alpha   90.00
_cell.angle_beta   90.00
_cell.angle_gamma   90.00
#
_symmetry.space_group_name_H-M   'P 1'
#
loop_
_entity.id
_entity.type
_entity.pdbx_description
1 polymer ?
#
loop_
_entity_poly.entity_id
_entity_poly.type
_entity_poly.pdbx_seq_one_letter_code
_entity_poly.pdbx_strand_id
1 'polypeptide(L)'
;MAAATVTSERQFRRHDFWRALLLTVLCGLQLLPLLMAFFISFKTIPQFSRVPFLPTFPLHWENYLSAWEIVRLFLFNTVFVSGLTVVGVLALGSLAAYSFAILRYPGREFLFYLVLARMMVPDPLTLV
;
A
#
# COMPACT_ATOMS: atom_id res chain seq x y z
N MET A 1 -44.68 4.06 -3.22
CA MET A 1 -44.25 5.15 -2.31
C MET A 1 -44.30 4.61 -0.89
N ALA A 2 -43.23 3.92 -0.44
CA ALA A 2 -42.99 3.53 0.95
C ALA A 2 -41.55 2.95 1.04
N ALA A 3 -40.60 3.82 1.36
CA ALA A 3 -39.21 3.45 1.62
C ALA A 3 -39.12 2.86 3.03
N ALA A 4 -38.91 1.55 3.14
CA ALA A 4 -38.55 0.92 4.39
C ALA A 4 -37.04 1.15 4.63
N THR A 5 -36.73 2.30 5.23
CA THR A 5 -35.43 2.58 5.82
C THR A 5 -35.23 1.65 7.01
N VAL A 6 -34.58 0.51 6.77
CA VAL A 6 -34.02 -0.33 7.82
C VAL A 6 -32.80 0.41 8.37
N THR A 7 -33.02 1.34 9.28
CA THR A 7 -31.98 1.88 10.15
C THR A 7 -31.55 0.77 11.10
N SER A 8 -30.50 0.06 10.71
CA SER A 8 -29.76 -0.83 11.62
C SER A 8 -29.15 0.02 12.72
N GLU A 9 -29.87 0.17 13.83
CA GLU A 9 -29.35 0.59 15.13
C GLU A 9 -28.25 -0.41 15.52
N ARG A 10 -26.99 -0.10 15.20
CA ARG A 10 -25.82 -0.86 15.65
C ARG A 10 -25.73 -0.69 17.17
N GLN A 11 -26.33 -1.63 17.91
CA GLN A 11 -26.06 -1.79 19.34
C GLN A 11 -24.55 -1.98 19.54
N PHE A 12 -23.84 -0.92 19.92
CA PHE A 12 -22.45 -0.98 20.37
C PHE A 12 -22.41 -1.81 21.66
N ARG A 13 -22.13 -3.11 21.54
CA ARG A 13 -21.87 -3.95 22.71
C ARG A 13 -20.54 -3.51 23.32
N ARG A 14 -20.38 -3.69 24.63
CA ARG A 14 -19.11 -3.44 25.34
C ARG A 14 -17.88 -4.06 24.64
N HIS A 15 -18.06 -5.17 23.92
CA HIS A 15 -17.02 -5.81 23.12
C HIS A 15 -16.57 -4.96 21.92
N ASP A 16 -17.48 -4.16 21.34
CA ASP A 16 -17.18 -3.28 20.22
C ASP A 16 -16.35 -2.07 20.68
N PHE A 17 -16.52 -1.61 21.92
CA PHE A 17 -15.64 -0.61 22.52
C PHE A 17 -14.20 -1.12 22.69
N TRP A 18 -14.02 -2.34 23.24
CA TRP A 18 -12.68 -2.93 23.38
C TRP A 18 -12.03 -3.23 22.03
N ARG A 19 -12.81 -3.69 21.05
CA ARG A 19 -12.33 -3.87 19.66
C ARG A 19 -11.93 -2.54 19.04
N ALA A 20 -12.74 -1.50 19.19
CA ALA A 20 -12.43 -0.16 18.69
C ALA A 20 -11.15 0.38 19.34
N LEU A 21 -11.03 0.28 20.67
CA LEU A 21 -9.83 0.69 21.39
C LEU A 21 -8.58 -0.07 20.90
N LEU A 22 -8.68 -1.39 20.75
CA LEU A 22 -7.58 -2.21 20.24
C LEU A 22 -7.19 -1.81 18.82
N LEU A 23 -8.15 -1.62 17.92
CA LEU A 23 -7.89 -1.17 16.54
C LEU A 23 -7.28 0.24 16.50
N THR A 24 -7.73 1.16 17.35
CA THR A 24 -7.16 2.51 17.45
C THR A 24 -5.72 2.46 17.95
N VAL A 25 -5.41 1.63 18.94
CA VAL A 25 -4.05 1.45 19.45
C VAL A 25 -3.14 0.82 18.39
N LEU A 26 -3.60 -0.23 17.70
CA LEU A 26 -2.84 -0.85 16.61
C LEU A 26 -2.58 0.11 15.45
N CYS A 27 -3.58 0.91 15.09
CA CYS A 27 -3.45 1.97 14.08
C CYS A 27 -2.42 3.02 14.54
N GLY A 28 -2.49 3.48 15.78
CA GLY A 28 -1.51 4.40 16.35
C GLY A 28 -0.09 3.84 16.32
N LEU A 29 0.08 2.56 16.65
CA LEU A 29 1.37 1.88 16.65
C LEU A 29 1.97 1.78 15.24
N GLN A 30 1.15 1.60 14.21
CA GLN A 30 1.58 1.62 12.81
C GLN A 30 1.97 3.03 12.31
N LEU A 31 1.36 4.08 12.87
CA LEU A 31 1.69 5.46 12.53
C LEU A 31 2.97 5.96 13.21
N LEU A 32 3.38 5.37 14.34
CA LEU A 32 4.61 5.74 15.05
C LEU A 32 5.85 5.81 14.13
N PRO A 33 6.23 4.76 13.37
CA PRO A 33 7.40 4.84 12.50
C PRO A 33 7.25 5.89 11.39
N LEU A 34 6.03 6.14 10.91
CA LEU A 34 5.76 7.16 9.90
C LEU A 34 5.97 8.57 10.48
N LEU A 35 5.51 8.81 11.71
CA LEU A 35 5.75 10.06 12.43
C LEU A 35 7.25 10.27 12.71
N MET A 36 7.97 9.20 13.06
CA MET A 36 9.43 9.26 13.23
C MET A 36 10.11 9.64 11.92
N ALA A 37 9.78 8.97 10.81
CA ALA A 37 10.33 9.30 9.49
C ALA A 37 10.03 10.75 9.08
N PHE A 38 8.83 11.23 9.40
CA PHE A 38 8.44 12.62 9.17
C PHE A 38 9.29 13.61 9.98
N PHE A 39 9.60 13.34 11.25
CA PHE A 39 10.49 14.23 12.00
C PHE A 39 11.95 14.12 11.56
N ILE A 40 12.38 12.95 11.07
CA ILE A 40 13.74 12.72 10.59
C ILE A 40 14.01 13.45 9.28
N SER A 41 13.02 13.58 8.38
CA SER A 41 13.21 14.29 7.09
C SER A 41 13.64 15.75 7.24
N PHE A 42 13.31 16.38 8.37
CA PHE A 42 13.70 17.76 8.70
C PHE A 42 15.05 17.91 9.39
N LYS A 43 15.73 16.80 9.72
CA LYS A 43 16.93 16.81 10.54
C LYS A 43 18.20 16.66 9.72
N THR A 44 19.29 17.22 10.23
CA THR A 44 20.64 16.91 9.77
C THR A 44 21.19 15.65 10.48
N ILE A 45 22.20 15.01 9.89
CA ILE A 45 22.89 13.84 10.48
C ILE A 45 23.26 14.05 11.97
N PRO A 46 23.89 15.17 12.39
CA PRO A 46 24.20 15.39 13.80
C PRO A 46 22.96 15.59 14.70
N GLN A 47 21.85 16.12 14.18
CA GLN A 47 20.61 16.26 14.95
C GLN A 47 19.92 14.90 15.16
N PHE A 48 19.94 14.04 14.14
CA PHE A 48 19.43 12.67 14.24
C PHE A 48 20.20 11.85 15.28
N SER A 49 21.53 11.92 15.28
CA SER A 49 22.38 11.16 16.21
C SER A 49 22.21 11.56 17.69
N ARG A 50 21.83 12.82 17.97
CA ARG A 50 21.61 13.29 19.35
C ARG A 50 20.22 12.99 19.86
N VAL A 51 19.21 13.21 19.03
CA VAL A 51 17.80 13.05 19.39
C VAL A 51 17.07 12.40 18.22
N PRO A 52 17.02 11.07 18.16
CA PRO A 52 16.45 10.37 17.00
C PRO A 52 14.93 10.55 16.90
N PHE A 53 14.22 10.38 18.03
CA PHE A 53 12.76 10.18 18.03
C PHE A 53 11.91 11.43 18.33
N LEU A 54 12.48 12.49 18.89
CA LEU A 54 11.74 13.71 19.25
C LEU A 54 11.98 14.82 18.22
N PRO A 55 11.02 15.74 17.99
CA PRO A 55 11.24 16.89 17.12
C PRO A 55 12.37 17.78 17.67
N THR A 56 13.24 18.23 16.77
CA THR A 56 14.39 19.10 17.11
C THR A 56 14.32 20.34 16.24
N PHE A 57 14.64 21.50 16.81
CA PHE A 57 14.79 22.76 16.08
C PHE A 57 16.29 23.07 15.89
N PRO A 58 16.71 23.74 14.80
CA PRO A 58 15.91 24.29 13.69
C PRO A 58 15.47 23.22 12.66
N LEU A 59 14.37 23.51 11.95
CA LEU A 59 13.86 22.64 10.87
C LEU A 59 14.59 22.95 9.55
N HIS A 60 15.12 21.92 8.89
CA HIS A 60 15.86 22.06 7.63
C HIS A 60 14.97 21.74 6.42
N TRP A 61 14.29 22.75 5.88
CA TRP A 61 13.46 22.62 4.67
C TRP A 61 14.28 22.40 3.40
N GLU A 62 15.54 22.84 3.40
CA GLU A 62 16.51 22.62 2.32
C GLU A 62 16.70 21.14 1.97
N ASN A 63 16.52 20.23 2.94
CA ASN A 63 16.55 18.79 2.71
C ASN A 63 15.56 18.34 1.61
N TYR A 64 14.38 18.97 1.53
CA TYR A 64 13.38 18.62 0.51
C TYR A 64 13.79 19.10 -0.88
N LEU A 65 14.42 20.26 -0.98
CA LEU A 65 14.92 20.79 -2.25
C LEU A 65 16.06 19.91 -2.78
N SER A 66 17.04 19.59 -1.92
CA SER A 66 18.15 18.70 -2.28
C SER A 66 17.67 17.28 -2.60
N ALA A 67 16.69 16.75 -1.86
CA ALA A 67 16.11 15.44 -2.15
C ALA A 67 15.35 15.42 -3.49
N TRP A 68 14.65 16.50 -3.83
CA TRP A 68 13.89 16.59 -5.08
C TRP A 68 14.79 16.50 -6.32
N GLU A 69 15.96 17.11 -6.30
CA GLU A 69 16.92 17.06 -7.42
C GLU A 69 17.35 15.63 -7.75
N ILE A 70 17.49 14.79 -6.70
CA ILE A 70 17.87 13.38 -6.82
C ILE A 70 16.66 12.52 -7.22
N VAL A 71 15.52 12.71 -6.55
CA VAL A 71 14.38 11.79 -6.62
C VAL A 71 13.50 12.03 -7.84
N ARG A 72 13.43 13.25 -8.40
CA ARG A 72 12.50 13.60 -9.49
C ARG A 72 12.51 12.63 -10.68
N LEU A 73 13.71 12.19 -11.11
CA LEU A 73 13.85 11.31 -12.26
C LEU A 73 13.40 9.88 -11.93
N PHE A 74 13.76 9.39 -10.74
CA PHE A 74 13.33 8.07 -10.26
C PHE A 74 11.82 8.05 -10.05
N LEU A 75 11.24 9.12 -9.48
CA LEU A 75 9.81 9.24 -9.27
C LEU A 75 9.07 9.23 -10.61
N PHE A 76 9.55 9.98 -11.61
CA PHE A 76 8.97 9.95 -12.95
C PHE A 76 9.04 8.55 -13.57
N ASN A 77 10.19 7.88 -13.49
CA ASN A 77 10.34 6.52 -14.01
C ASN A 77 9.38 5.54 -13.30
N THR A 78 9.28 5.60 -11.97
CA THR A 78 8.36 4.74 -11.21
C THR A 78 6.91 5.01 -11.57
N VAL A 79 6.48 6.27 -11.67
CA VAL A 79 5.10 6.63 -12.05
C VAL A 79 4.81 6.17 -13.47
N PHE A 80 5.73 6.39 -14.41
CA PHE A 80 5.56 5.98 -15.80
C PHE A 80 5.47 4.46 -15.95
N VAL A 81 6.44 3.73 -15.37
CA VAL A 81 6.49 2.26 -15.45
C VAL A 81 5.31 1.65 -14.72
N SER A 82 5.02 2.06 -13.48
CA SER A 82 3.88 1.53 -12.73
C SER A 82 2.54 1.84 -13.42
N GLY A 83 2.36 3.04 -13.97
CA GLY A 83 1.17 3.40 -14.73
C GLY A 83 0.98 2.52 -15.96
N LEU A 84 2.05 2.34 -16.75
CA LEU A 84 2.02 1.47 -17.93
C LEU A 84 1.76 0.01 -17.55
N THR A 85 2.39 -0.49 -16.48
CA THR A 85 2.17 -1.84 -15.95
C THR A 85 0.72 -2.03 -15.51
N VAL A 86 0.14 -1.08 -14.77
CA VAL A 86 -1.26 -1.18 -14.33
C VAL A 86 -2.20 -1.26 -15.54
N VAL A 87 -2.01 -0.41 -16.54
CA VAL A 87 -2.83 -0.44 -17.76
C VAL A 87 -2.69 -1.78 -18.49
N GLY A 88 -1.44 -2.25 -18.67
CA GLY A 88 -1.18 -3.53 -19.34
C GLY A 88 -1.75 -4.73 -18.59
N VAL A 89 -1.58 -4.78 -17.27
CA VAL A 89 -2.09 -5.84 -16.41
C VAL A 89 -3.61 -5.83 -16.36
N LEU A 90 -4.26 -4.66 -16.29
CA LEU A 90 -5.71 -4.58 -16.32
C LEU A 90 -6.27 -5.00 -17.69
N ALA A 91 -5.67 -4.55 -18.78
CA ALA A 91 -6.11 -4.94 -20.13
C ALA A 91 -5.98 -6.46 -20.33
N LEU A 92 -4.78 -7.02 -20.17
CA LEU A 92 -4.55 -8.45 -20.39
C LEU A 92 -5.24 -9.32 -19.33
N GLY A 93 -5.20 -8.88 -18.07
CA GLY A 93 -5.76 -9.60 -16.93
C GLY A 93 -7.28 -9.67 -16.98
N SER A 94 -7.97 -8.60 -17.40
CA SER A 94 -9.44 -8.63 -17.56
C SER A 94 -9.87 -9.57 -18.70
N LEU A 95 -9.14 -9.58 -19.83
CA LEU A 95 -9.38 -10.53 -20.93
C LEU A 95 -9.14 -11.98 -20.48
N ALA A 96 -8.05 -12.23 -19.76
CA ALA A 96 -7.75 -13.55 -19.23
C ALA A 96 -8.81 -14.03 -18.21
N ALA A 97 -9.21 -13.15 -17.28
CA ALA A 97 -10.24 -13.43 -16.31
C ALA A 97 -11.59 -13.73 -16.99
N TYR A 98 -11.97 -12.97 -18.01
CA TYR A 98 -13.17 -13.22 -18.80
C TYR A 98 -13.14 -14.61 -19.46
N SER A 99 -11.99 -14.99 -20.04
CA SER A 99 -11.80 -16.29 -20.67
C SER A 99 -11.97 -17.45 -19.67
N PHE A 100 -11.40 -17.34 -18.48
CA PHE A 100 -11.54 -18.38 -17.46
C PHE A 100 -12.94 -18.42 -16.80
N ALA A 101 -13.58 -17.26 -16.60
CA ALA A 101 -14.85 -17.17 -15.89
C ALA A 101 -16.06 -17.55 -16.75
N ILE A 102 -16.08 -17.15 -18.03
CA ILE A 102 -17.26 -17.25 -18.88
C ILE A 102 -17.11 -18.29 -19.98
N LEU A 103 -15.94 -18.38 -20.62
CA LEU A 103 -15.74 -19.30 -21.74
C LEU A 103 -15.53 -20.76 -21.24
N ARG A 104 -16.15 -21.71 -21.94
CA ARG A 104 -15.99 -23.15 -21.67
C ARG A 104 -15.22 -23.78 -22.83
N TYR A 105 -13.93 -23.99 -22.63
CA TYR A 105 -13.03 -24.61 -23.62
C TYR A 105 -12.21 -25.75 -22.99
N PRO A 106 -11.83 -26.77 -23.78
CA PRO A 106 -11.02 -27.88 -23.28
C PRO A 106 -9.62 -27.40 -22.88
N GLY A 107 -9.14 -27.78 -21.70
CA GLY A 107 -7.81 -27.41 -21.18
C GLY A 107 -7.76 -26.18 -20.26
N ARG A 108 -8.89 -25.51 -19.97
CA ARG A 108 -8.92 -24.33 -19.09
C ARG A 108 -8.37 -24.60 -17.68
N GLU A 109 -8.64 -25.77 -17.12
CA GLU A 109 -8.23 -26.14 -15.76
C GLU A 109 -6.70 -26.22 -15.67
N PHE A 110 -6.06 -26.79 -16.70
CA PHE A 110 -4.61 -26.87 -16.78
C PHE A 110 -3.96 -25.48 -16.86
N LEU A 111 -4.50 -24.60 -17.72
CA LEU A 111 -4.02 -23.22 -17.83
C LEU A 111 -4.23 -22.43 -16.52
N PHE A 112 -5.36 -22.66 -15.84
CA PHE A 112 -5.64 -22.06 -14.54
C PHE A 112 -4.61 -22.49 -13.49
N TYR A 113 -4.33 -23.79 -13.38
CA TYR A 113 -3.30 -24.30 -12.46
C TYR A 113 -1.90 -23.78 -12.81
N LEU A 114 -1.58 -23.58 -14.09
CA LEU A 114 -0.30 -23.01 -14.52
C LEU A 114 -0.14 -21.54 -14.07
N VAL A 115 -1.22 -20.76 -14.14
CA VAL A 115 -1.23 -19.37 -13.62
C VAL A 115 -1.06 -19.37 -12.10
N LEU A 116 -1.78 -20.24 -11.38
CA LEU A 116 -1.64 -20.38 -9.93
C LEU A 116 -0.22 -20.81 -9.54
N ALA A 117 0.36 -21.78 -10.25
CA ALA A 117 1.73 -22.23 -10.03
C ALA A 117 2.73 -21.08 -10.14
N ARG A 118 2.54 -20.16 -11.11
CA ARG A 118 3.37 -18.96 -11.20
C ARG A 118 3.19 -18.00 -10.03
N MET A 119 1.98 -17.82 -9.50
CA MET A 119 1.76 -16.98 -8.30
C MET A 119 2.37 -17.59 -7.02
N MET A 120 2.59 -18.90 -6.99
CA MET A 120 3.25 -19.58 -5.88
C MET A 120 4.78 -19.46 -5.91
N VAL A 121 5.38 -19.08 -7.05
CA VAL A 121 6.82 -18.81 -7.15
C VAL A 121 7.09 -17.43 -6.56
N PRO A 122 7.82 -17.31 -5.45
CA PRO A 122 8.11 -16.01 -4.85
C PRO A 122 9.10 -15.22 -5.72
N ASP A 123 8.77 -13.95 -5.96
CA ASP A 123 9.54 -13.04 -6.83
C ASP A 123 11.06 -12.96 -6.54
N PRO A 124 11.54 -13.01 -5.28
CA PRO A 124 12.98 -12.93 -4.99
C PRO A 124 13.82 -14.05 -5.64
N LEU A 125 13.22 -15.18 -6.02
CA LEU A 125 13.92 -16.29 -6.67
C LEU A 125 14.29 -16.00 -8.14
N THR A 126 13.80 -14.90 -8.71
CA THR A 126 14.02 -14.53 -10.12
C THR A 126 15.06 -13.42 -10.32
N LEU A 127 15.60 -12.86 -9.24
CA LEU A 127 16.69 -11.89 -9.27
C LEU A 127 18.04 -12.65 -9.30
N VAL A 128 18.54 -12.93 -10.50
CA VAL A 128 19.93 -13.32 -10.78
C VAL A 128 20.51 -12.31 -11.76
#